data_AF-A0A2X1NA16-F1
#
_entry.id   AF-A0A2X1NA16-F1
#
_cell.length_a   1.000
_cell.length_b   1.000
_cell.length_c   1.000
_cell.angle_alpha   90.00
_cell.angle_beta   90.00
_cell.angle_gamma   90.00
#
_symmetry.space_group_name_H-M   'P 1'
#
loop_
_entity.id
_entity.type
_entity.pdbx_description
1 polymer ?
#
loop_
_entity_poly.entity_id
_entity_poly.type
_entity_poly.pdbx_seq_one_letter_code
_entity_poly.pdbx_strand_id
1 'polypeptide(L)' 'MPPSTFGAICKGLGEAKLNAKPARVVMEKPLGTSLATSQEINDQVGEYFEECQVYRIDHYLGKETVLNLLACVLLTPCL' A
#
# COMPACT_ATOMS: atom_id res chain seq x y z
N MET A 1 8.01 -9.83 4.83
CA MET A 1 8.43 -9.36 6.17
C MET A 1 7.23 -9.46 7.11
N PRO A 2 7.42 -9.57 8.45
CA PRO A 2 6.31 -9.56 9.39
C PRO A 2 5.61 -8.19 9.41
N PRO A 3 4.27 -8.12 9.58
CA PRO A 3 3.54 -6.85 9.59
C PRO A 3 4.01 -5.88 10.67
N SER A 4 4.45 -6.41 11.82
CA SER A 4 4.97 -5.62 12.95
C SER A 4 6.25 -4.86 12.66
N THR A 5 6.95 -5.14 11.55
CA THR A 5 8.21 -4.47 11.20
C THR A 5 8.01 -3.23 10.34
N PHE A 6 6.82 -3.01 9.76
CA PHE A 6 6.58 -1.90 8.84
C PHE A 6 6.82 -0.53 9.49
N GLY A 7 6.28 -0.29 10.68
CA GLY A 7 6.47 0.98 11.41
C GLY A 7 7.95 1.25 11.71
N ALA A 8 8.68 0.25 12.20
CA ALA A 8 10.10 0.39 12.53
C ALA A 8 10.97 0.71 11.29
N ILE A 9 10.67 0.08 10.15
CA ILE A 9 11.38 0.34 8.88
C ILE A 9 11.06 1.74 8.37
N CYS A 10 9.78 2.14 8.34
CA CYS A 10 9.37 3.46 7.88
C CYS A 10 9.97 4.57 8.74
N LYS A 11 9.99 4.37 10.06
CA LYS A 11 10.66 5.25 11.01
C LYS A 11 12.14 5.40 10.70
N GLY A 12 12.87 4.30 10.55
CA GLY A 12 14.30 4.35 10.23
C GLY A 12 14.59 5.07 8.91
N LEU A 13 13.76 4.86 7.88
CA LEU A 13 13.87 5.56 6.59
C LEU A 13 13.57 7.05 6.72
N GLY A 14 12.58 7.43 7.52
CA GLY A 14 12.23 8.82 7.81
C GLY A 14 13.34 9.55 8.58
N GLU A 15 13.88 8.92 9.64
CA GLU A 15 14.99 9.47 10.42
C GLU A 15 16.26 9.63 9.59
N ALA A 16 16.52 8.70 8.66
CA ALA A 16 17.61 8.80 7.69
C ALA A 16 17.35 9.81 6.55
N LYS A 17 16.19 10.48 6.53
CA LYS A 17 15.75 11.42 5.48
C LYS A 17 15.68 10.80 4.07
N LEU A 18 15.40 9.50 4.00
CA LEU A 18 15.26 8.74 2.74
C LEU A 18 13.81 8.65 2.26
N ASN A 19 12.88 9.37 2.91
CA ASN A 19 11.45 9.40 2.59
C ASN A 19 11.03 10.58 1.70
N ALA A 20 11.95 11.49 1.36
CA ALA A 20 11.63 12.63 0.51
C ALA A 20 11.24 12.19 -0.91
N LYS A 21 10.26 12.87 -1.52
CA LYS A 21 9.86 12.63 -2.91
C LYS A 21 11.08 12.75 -3.85
N PRO A 22 11.24 11.86 -4.83
CA PRO A 22 10.26 10.92 -5.38
C PRO A 22 10.28 9.51 -4.76
N ALA A 23 10.85 9.34 -3.55
CA ALA A 23 10.89 8.06 -2.88
C ALA A 23 9.47 7.49 -2.67
N ARG A 24 9.34 6.17 -2.83
CA ARG A 24 8.08 5.44 -2.70
C ARG A 24 8.35 4.16 -1.91
N VAL A 25 7.38 3.77 -1.08
CA VAL A 25 7.43 2.53 -0.31
C VAL A 25 6.43 1.53 -0.88
N VAL A 26 6.86 0.29 -1.01
CA VAL A 26 6.04 -0.82 -1.50
C VAL A 26 5.85 -1.80 -0.35
N MET A 27 4.59 -2.10 -0.02
CA MET A 27 4.22 -2.95 1.10
C MET A 27 3.54 -4.23 0.61
N GLU A 28 3.99 -5.36 1.13
CA GLU A 28 3.42 -6.68 0.85
C GLU A 28 2.46 -7.11 1.97
N LYS A 29 1.45 -7.90 1.60
CA LYS A 29 0.55 -8.53 2.58
C LYS A 29 1.33 -9.45 3.55
N PRO A 30 0.89 -9.61 4.82
CA PRO A 30 -0.34 -9.09 5.41
C PRO A 30 -0.22 -7.66 5.94
N LEU A 31 -1.25 -6.83 5.74
CA LEU A 31 -1.35 -5.46 6.26
C LEU A 31 -2.24 -5.41 7.51
N GLY A 32 -1.89 -6.26 8.49
CA GLY A 32 -2.70 -6.52 9.67
C GLY A 32 -3.59 -7.76 9.50
N THR A 33 -4.12 -8.24 10.62
CA THR A 33 -5.01 -9.42 10.69
C THR A 33 -6.40 -9.09 11.22
N SER A 34 -6.59 -7.84 11.65
CA SER A 34 -7.86 -7.25 12.09
C SER A 34 -7.90 -5.78 11.66
N LEU A 35 -9.10 -5.19 11.65
CA LEU A 35 -9.28 -3.75 11.38
C LEU A 35 -8.37 -2.89 12.27
N ALA A 36 -8.32 -3.19 13.58
CA ALA A 36 -7.50 -2.45 14.53
C ALA A 36 -6.00 -2.49 14.16
N THR A 37 -5.46 -3.68 13.89
CA THR A 37 -4.05 -3.83 13.50
C THR A 37 -3.74 -3.23 12.14
N SER A 38 -4.72 -3.20 11.22
CA SER A 38 -4.54 -2.60 9.90
C SER A 38 -4.48 -1.08 9.99
N GLN A 39 -5.35 -0.48 10.81
CA GLN A 39 -5.32 0.95 11.10
C GLN A 39 -4.01 1.35 11.78
N GLU A 40 -3.54 0.58 12.76
CA GLU A 40 -2.27 0.83 13.43
C GLU A 40 -1.08 0.85 12.46
N ILE A 41 -1.01 -0.13 11.54
CA ILE A 41 0.02 -0.14 10.50
C ILE A 41 -0.11 1.08 9.58
N ASN A 42 -1.34 1.45 9.21
CA ASN A 42 -1.57 2.60 8.35
C ASN A 42 -1.11 3.90 8.98
N ASP A 43 -1.45 4.11 10.25
CA ASP A 43 -1.08 5.32 11.00
C ASP A 43 0.44 5.41 11.17
N GLN A 44 1.11 4.29 11.48
CA GLN A 44 2.57 4.24 11.59
C GLN A 44 3.30 4.53 10.28
N VAL A 45 2.76 4.11 9.14
CA VAL A 45 3.35 4.40 7.82
C VAL A 45 3.09 5.85 7.43
N GLY A 46 1.87 6.34 7.68
CA GLY A 46 1.44 7.71 7.39
C GLY A 46 2.22 8.79 8.14
N GLU A 47 2.86 8.45 9.26
CA GLU A 47 3.76 9.35 9.99
C GLU A 47 5.01 9.72 9.18
N TYR A 48 5.46 8.84 8.27
CA TYR A 48 6.72 9.01 7.53
C TYR A 48 6.55 9.12 6.01
N PHE A 49 5.45 8.62 5.46
CA PHE A 49 5.17 8.64 4.03
C PHE A 49 3.77 9.20 3.75
N GLU A 50 3.67 10.11 2.79
CA GLU A 50 2.37 10.54 2.25
C GLU A 50 1.69 9.37 1.52
N GLU A 51 0.35 9.33 1.51
CA GLU A 51 -0.41 8.22 0.89
C GLU A 51 -0.04 8.01 -0.58
N CYS A 52 0.29 9.06 -1.33
CA CYS A 52 0.72 8.97 -2.72
C CYS A 52 2.09 8.29 -2.92
N GLN A 53 2.86 8.11 -1.85
CA GLN A 53 4.14 7.41 -1.84
C GLN A 53 4.01 5.94 -1.45
N VAL A 54 2.84 5.49 -0.98
CA VAL A 54 2.62 4.15 -0.42
C VAL A 54 1.89 3.27 -1.43
N TYR A 55 2.55 2.21 -1.89
CA TYR A 55 1.99 1.23 -2.82
C TYR A 55 1.79 -0.11 -2.09
N ARG A 56 0.53 -0.49 -1.89
CA ARG A 56 0.15 -1.74 -1.24
C ARG A 56 -0.09 -2.80 -2.31
N ILE A 57 0.74 -3.83 -2.36
CA ILE A 57 0.64 -4.86 -3.39
C ILE A 57 -0.53 -5.79 -3.08
N ASP A 58 -1.45 -5.87 -4.04
CA ASP A 58 -2.35 -7.00 -4.19
C ASP A 58 -2.06 -7.70 -5.52
N HIS A 59 -1.44 -8.87 -5.43
CA HIS A 59 -1.10 -9.72 -6.59
C HIS A 59 -2.29 -10.13 -7.47
N TYR A 60 -3.55 -9.96 -7.04
CA TYR A 60 -4.70 -10.17 -7.91
C TYR A 60 -4.94 -8.97 -8.84
N LEU A 61 -4.65 -7.74 -8.40
CA LEU A 61 -4.86 -6.53 -9.20
C LEU A 61 -3.94 -6.45 -10.44
N GLY A 62 -2.83 -7.20 -10.45
CA GLY A 62 -1.91 -7.29 -11.59
C GLY A 62 -2.29 -8.35 -12.64
N LYS A 63 -3.37 -9.11 -12.45
CA LYS A 63 -3.80 -10.14 -13.41
C LYS A 63 -4.64 -9.51 -14.51
N GLU A 64 -4.37 -9.87 -15.78
CA GLU A 64 -5.09 -9.35 -16.95
C GLU A 64 -6.61 -9.46 -16.81
N THR A 65 -7.12 -10.55 -16.25
CA THR A 65 -8.55 -10.77 -16.05
C THR A 65 -9.19 -9.80 -15.07
N VAL A 66 -8.46 -9.34 -14.04
CA VAL A 66 -8.95 -8.38 -13.05
C VAL A 66 -8.91 -6.96 -13.60
N LEU A 67 -7.87 -6.62 -14.36
CA LEU A 67 -7.80 -5.33 -15.07
C LEU A 67 -8.90 -5.23 -16.14
N ASN A 68 -9.20 -6.34 -16.82
CA ASN A 68 -10.31 -6.42 -17.75
C ASN A 68 -11.68 -6.28 -17.08
N LEU A 69 -11.81 -6.54 -15.77
CA LEU A 69 -13.06 -6.30 -15.04
C LEU A 69 -13.35 -4.80 -14.93
N LEU A 70 -12.34 -3.99 -14.59
CA LEU A 70 -12.44 -2.53 -14.58
C LEU A 70 -12.76 -1.98 -15.98
N ALA A 71 -12.08 -2.51 -17.01
CA ALA A 71 -12.36 -2.15 -18.39
C ALA A 71 -13.80 -2.52 -18.80
N CYS A 72 -14.28 -3.71 -18.44
CA CYS A 72 -15.64 -4.17 -18.73
C CYS A 72 -16.70 -3.30 -18.03
N VAL A 73 -16.48 -2.89 -16.78
CA VAL A 73 -17.42 -2.01 -16.04
C VAL A 73 -17.41 -0.59 -16.60
N LEU A 74 -16.25 -0.05 -16.99
CA LEU A 74 -16.11 1.35 -17.39
C LEU A 74 -16.29 1.61 -18.90
N LEU A 75 -16.00 0.61 -19.75
CA LEU A 75 -15.99 0.75 -21.21
C LEU A 75 -17.19 0.10 -21.90
N THR A 76 -18.11 -0.51 -21.15
CA THR A 76 -19.36 -1.03 -21.71
C THR A 76 -20.50 -0.06 -21.36
N PRO A 77 -20.84 0.90 -22.23
CA PRO A 77 -22.02 1.73 -22.02
C PRO A 77 -23.27 0.89 -22.29
N CYS A 78 -23.83 0.29 -21.23
CA CYS A 78 -25.17 -0.32 -21.19
C CYS A 78 -25.31 -1.61 -22.06
N LEU A 79 -25.82 -2.74 -21.53
CA LEU A 79 -27.25 -3.09 -21.57
C LEU A 79 -28.23 -1.92 -21.53
#